data_AF-A0A3B0LYL5-F1
#
_entry.id   AF-A0A3B0LYL5-F1
#
_cell.length_a   1.000
_cell.length_b   1.000
_cell.length_c   1.000
_cell.angle_alpha   90.00
_cell.angle_beta   90.00
_cell.angle_gamma   90.00
#
_symmetry.space_group_name_H-M   'P 1'
#
loop_
_entity.id
_entity.type
_entity.pdbx_description
1 polymer ?
#
loop_
_entity_poly.entity_id
_entity_poly.type
_entity_poly.pdbx_seq_one_letter_code
_entity_poly.pdbx_strand_id
1 'polypeptide(L)'
;MANGKWQKTTDETFDFFIYRIHRGKLEINRRGVDCEGQRWINLFDPKQIIVSQFALKEVITDEKRFLAVFLSLSPLAYPYLLREYQLKIYLRNQSI
;
A
#
# COMPACT_ATOMS: atom_id res chain seq x y z
N MET A 1 -9.91 22.25 -0.06
CA MET A 1 -8.59 22.06 0.59
C MET A 1 -8.63 20.74 1.35
N ALA A 2 -7.81 19.75 0.98
CA ALA A 2 -7.77 18.46 1.66
C ALA A 2 -6.85 18.57 2.89
N ASN A 3 -7.39 18.30 4.07
CA ASN A 3 -6.74 18.51 5.38
C ASN A 3 -5.78 17.38 5.80
N GLY A 4 -5.29 16.57 4.85
CA GLY A 4 -4.35 15.47 5.10
C GLY A 4 -4.90 14.30 5.93
N LYS A 5 -6.17 14.35 6.37
CA LYS A 5 -6.83 13.25 7.06
C LYS A 5 -7.66 12.45 6.08
N TRP A 6 -7.56 11.13 6.15
CA TRP A 6 -8.46 10.26 5.42
C TRP A 6 -9.88 10.51 5.92
N GLN A 7 -10.71 11.13 5.08
CA GLN A 7 -12.14 11.28 5.31
C GLN A 7 -12.83 10.31 4.37
N LYS A 8 -13.76 9.51 4.94
CA LYS A 8 -14.63 8.65 4.16
C LYS A 8 -15.45 9.55 3.23
N THR A 9 -15.02 9.67 1.99
CA THR A 9 -15.73 10.43 0.97
C THR A 9 -16.75 9.53 0.30
N THR A 10 -17.99 10.01 0.20
CA THR A 10 -19.06 9.39 -0.60
C THR A 10 -18.98 9.80 -2.07
N ASP A 11 -17.98 10.61 -2.43
CA ASP A 11 -17.84 11.20 -3.75
C ASP A 11 -17.16 10.19 -4.71
N GLU A 12 -17.96 9.59 -5.59
CA GLU A 12 -17.57 8.50 -6.52
C GLU A 12 -16.60 8.93 -7.64
N THR A 13 -16.26 10.22 -7.68
CA THR A 13 -15.42 10.87 -8.69
C THR A 13 -13.92 10.63 -8.47
N PHE A 14 -13.52 10.22 -7.26
CA PHE A 14 -12.12 9.95 -6.95
C PHE A 14 -11.83 8.44 -6.89
N ASP A 15 -10.78 8.01 -7.57
CA ASP A 15 -10.26 6.65 -7.43
C ASP A 15 -9.21 6.62 -6.33
N PHE A 16 -9.53 5.90 -5.25
CA PHE A 16 -8.58 5.56 -4.20
C PHE A 16 -8.26 4.07 -4.26
N PHE A 17 -7.02 3.74 -3.93
CA PHE A 17 -6.56 2.38 -3.73
C PHE A 17 -6.33 2.17 -2.24
N ILE A 18 -6.88 1.08 -1.73
CA ILE A 18 -6.63 0.63 -0.37
C ILE A 18 -5.85 -0.67 -0.41
N TYR A 19 -5.02 -0.86 0.61
CA TYR A 19 -4.16 -2.02 0.76
C TYR A 19 -4.40 -2.62 2.14
N ARG A 20 -4.36 -3.96 2.23
CA ARG A 20 -4.36 -4.65 3.52
C ARG A 20 -3.44 -5.86 3.47
N ILE A 21 -2.95 -6.25 4.64
CA ILE A 21 -2.40 -7.58 4.85
C ILE A 21 -3.49 -8.44 5.46
N HIS A 22 -3.85 -9.54 4.79
CA HIS A 22 -4.83 -10.49 5.28
C HIS A 22 -4.29 -11.92 5.11
N ARG A 23 -4.03 -12.60 6.23
CA ARG A 23 -3.48 -13.98 6.26
C ARG A 23 -2.21 -14.14 5.42
N GLY A 24 -1.27 -13.19 5.56
CA GLY A 24 0.01 -13.20 4.83
C GLY A 24 -0.08 -12.77 3.36
N LYS A 25 -1.25 -12.33 2.89
CA LYS A 25 -1.44 -11.83 1.52
C LYS A 25 -1.47 -10.32 1.54
N LEU A 26 -0.71 -9.68 0.65
CA LEU A 26 -0.90 -8.27 0.35
C LEU A 26 -1.98 -8.14 -0.71
N GLU A 27 -3.09 -7.50 -0.32
CA GLU A 27 -4.28 -7.35 -1.16
C GLU A 27 -4.53 -5.87 -1.47
N ILE A 28 -5.04 -5.58 -2.66
CA ILE A 28 -5.45 -4.26 -3.11
C ILE A 28 -6.96 -4.24 -3.43
N ASN A 29 -7.63 -3.13 -3.17
CA ASN A 29 -8.99 -2.86 -3.62
C ASN A 29 -9.10 -1.42 -4.11
N ARG A 30 -9.90 -1.19 -5.15
CA ARG A 30 -10.20 0.13 -5.69
C ARG A 30 -11.55 0.57 -5.13
N ARG A 31 -11.64 1.79 -4.59
CA ARG A 31 -12.87 2.36 -4.00
C ARG A 31 -13.35 1.65 -2.72
N GLY A 32 -12.54 0.80 -2.10
CA GLY A 32 -12.86 0.31 -0.76
C GLY A 32 -12.73 1.44 0.26
N VAL A 33 -13.66 1.52 1.20
CA VAL A 33 -13.69 2.53 2.27
C VAL A 33 -13.14 2.00 3.60
N ASP A 34 -12.94 0.69 3.71
CA ASP A 34 -12.42 0.00 4.88
C ASP A 34 -11.74 -1.31 4.46
N CYS A 35 -11.17 -2.00 5.45
CA CYS A 35 -10.59 -3.33 5.27
C CYS A 35 -11.67 -4.42 5.11
N GLU A 36 -12.95 -4.10 5.20
CA GLU A 36 -14.04 -5.06 5.11
C GLU A 36 -14.54 -5.19 3.66
N GLY A 37 -15.31 -6.24 3.39
CA GLY A 37 -15.96 -6.41 2.09
C GLY A 37 -15.17 -7.22 1.05
N GLN A 38 -15.70 -7.21 -0.16
CA GLN A 38 -15.33 -8.10 -1.26
C GLN A 38 -14.49 -7.39 -2.32
N ARG A 39 -14.00 -8.13 -3.33
CA ARG A 39 -13.20 -7.63 -4.48
C ARG A 39 -11.74 -7.26 -4.19
N TRP A 40 -11.18 -7.85 -3.14
CA TRP A 40 -9.75 -7.79 -2.88
C TRP A 40 -8.98 -8.65 -3.90
N ILE A 41 -7.92 -8.06 -4.46
CA ILE A 41 -7.03 -8.71 -5.43
C ILE A 41 -5.68 -8.92 -4.76
N ASN A 42 -5.13 -10.13 -4.84
CA ASN A 42 -3.78 -10.40 -4.34
C ASN A 42 -2.74 -9.76 -5.27
N LEU A 43 -1.77 -9.03 -4.71
CA LEU A 43 -0.64 -8.47 -5.47
C LEU A 43 0.47 -9.49 -5.73
N PHE A 44 0.53 -10.56 -4.93
CA PHE A 44 1.45 -11.67 -5.08
C PHE A 44 0.67 -12.98 -5.14
N ASP A 45 1.25 -14.02 -5.75
CA ASP A 45 0.68 -15.37 -5.65
C ASP A 45 0.82 -15.88 -4.20
N PRO A 46 -0.30 -16.08 -3.47
CA PRO A 46 -0.27 -16.49 -2.08
C PRO A 46 0.23 -17.93 -1.88
N LYS A 47 0.41 -18.71 -2.95
CA LYS A 47 1.05 -20.03 -2.91
C LYS A 47 2.58 -19.95 -3.04
N GLN A 48 3.12 -18.78 -3.34
CA GLN A 48 4.56 -18.58 -3.53
C GLN A 48 5.15 -17.60 -2.53
N ILE A 49 4.42 -16.56 -2.14
CA ILE A 49 4.95 -15.45 -1.32
C ILE A 49 4.05 -15.21 -0.11
N ILE A 50 4.66 -15.05 1.06
CA ILE A 50 4.03 -14.50 2.27
C ILE A 50 4.54 -13.08 2.48
N VAL A 51 3.64 -12.14 2.66
CA VAL A 51 3.94 -10.75 3.03
C VAL A 51 3.71 -10.58 4.54
N SER A 52 4.76 -10.18 5.26
CA SER A 52 4.73 -9.95 6.70
C SER A 52 4.59 -8.48 7.07
N GLN A 53 5.05 -7.57 6.21
CA GLN A 53 4.97 -6.14 6.45
C GLN A 53 4.72 -5.36 5.16
N PHE A 54 3.84 -4.36 5.24
CA PHE A 54 3.63 -3.37 4.20
C PHE A 54 3.28 -2.05 4.86
N ALA A 55 3.99 -0.99 4.50
CA ALA A 55 3.70 0.35 4.98
C ALA A 55 3.97 1.40 3.90
N LEU A 56 3.12 2.42 3.87
CA LEU A 56 3.33 3.64 3.10
C LEU A 56 3.55 4.78 4.08
N LYS A 57 4.67 5.49 3.95
CA LYS A 57 4.96 6.68 4.74
C LYS A 57 5.18 7.87 3.82
N GLU A 58 4.43 8.93 4.06
CA GLU A 58 4.72 10.19 3.40
C GLU A 58 6.02 10.78 3.94
N VAL A 59 6.89 11.19 3.01
CA VAL A 59 8.14 11.87 3.32
C VAL A 59 8.12 13.20 2.59
N ILE A 60 8.25 14.27 3.36
CA ILE A 60 8.36 15.65 2.89
C ILE A 60 9.75 16.14 3.28
N THR A 61 10.52 16.56 2.30
CA THR A 61 11.79 17.28 2.47
C THR A 61 11.65 18.63 1.78
N ASP A 62 12.55 19.57 2.07
CA ASP A 62 12.49 20.94 1.53
C ASP A 62 12.36 21.00 0.00
N GLU A 63 12.92 20.02 -0.73
CA GLU A 63 12.90 19.97 -2.19
C GLU A 63 11.92 18.95 -2.80
N LYS A 64 11.43 17.98 -2.01
CA LYS A 64 10.79 16.78 -2.57
C LYS A 64 9.74 16.22 -1.62
N ARG A 65 8.63 15.77 -2.19
CA ARG A 65 7.63 14.98 -1.49
C ARG A 65 7.42 13.65 -2.20
N PHE A 66 7.52 12.56 -1.47
CA PHE A 66 7.38 11.21 -2.01
C PHE A 66 6.74 10.27 -0.98
N LEU A 67 6.18 9.16 -1.45
CA LEU A 67 5.77 8.06 -0.58
C LEU A 67 6.92 7.05 -0.49
N ALA A 68 7.39 6.81 0.73
CA ALA A 68 8.27 5.69 1.03
C ALA A 68 7.42 4.43 1.22
N VAL A 69 7.74 3.38 0.48
CA VAL A 69 7.14 2.05 0.60
C VAL A 69 8.10 1.16 1.35
N PHE A 70 7.61 0.48 2.38
CA PHE A 70 8.33 -0.57 3.09
C PHE A 70 7.57 -1.88 2.87
N LEU A 71 8.28 -2.92 2.44
CA LEU A 71 7.70 -4.23 2.13
C LEU A 71 8.65 -5.33 2.63
N SER A 72 8.13 -6.21 3.47
CA SER A 72 8.85 -7.41 3.92
C SER A 72 8.06 -8.64 3.52
N LEU A 73 8.75 -9.58 2.85
CA LEU A 73 8.15 -10.80 2.32
C LEU A 73 9.13 -11.97 2.34
N SER A 74 8.61 -13.18 2.28
CA SER A 74 9.41 -14.40 2.14
C SER A 74 8.77 -15.36 1.13
N PRO A 75 9.58 -16.09 0.35
CA PRO A 75 9.07 -17.20 -0.45
C PRO A 75 8.60 -18.34 0.46
N LEU A 76 7.45 -18.95 0.16
CA LEU A 76 6.93 -20.11 0.90
C LEU A 76 7.89 -21.31 0.85
N ALA A 77 8.63 -21.47 -0.26
CA ALA A 77 9.65 -22.51 -0.38
C ALA A 77 10.87 -22.28 0.53
N TYR A 78 11.11 -21.03 0.96
CA TYR A 78 12.26 -20.63 1.77
C TYR A 78 11.83 -19.61 2.84
N PRO A 79 11.06 -20.02 3.87
CA PRO A 79 10.42 -19.09 4.79
C PRO A 79 11.40 -18.30 5.65
N TYR A 80 12.63 -18.81 5.84
CA TYR A 80 13.72 -18.13 6.53
C TYR A 80 14.38 -17.03 5.69
N LEU A 81 14.12 -16.99 4.38
CA LEU A 81 14.69 -16.00 3.46
C LEU A 81 13.83 -14.74 3.44
N LEU A 82 13.89 -13.97 4.52
CA LEU A 82 13.24 -12.66 4.59
C LEU A 82 13.88 -11.71 3.57
N ARG A 83 13.04 -11.08 2.74
CA ARG A 83 13.41 -10.02 1.82
C ARG A 83 12.73 -8.74 2.23
N GLU A 84 13.54 -7.71 2.40
CA GLU A 84 13.08 -6.38 2.79
C GLU A 84 13.39 -5.41 1.67
N TYR A 85 12.36 -4.67 1.26
CA TYR A 85 12.43 -3.71 0.17
C TYR A 85 11.98 -2.35 0.68
N GLN A 86 12.71 -1.33 0.23
CA GLN A 86 12.33 0.07 0.39
C GLN A 86 12.29 0.75 -0.97
N LEU A 87 11.15 1.34 -1.33
CA LEU A 87 10.96 2.05 -2.59
C LEU A 87 10.50 3.48 -2.33
N LYS A 88 10.80 4.38 -3.29
CA LYS A 88 10.31 5.76 -3.29
C LYS A 88 9.38 5.97 -4.48
N ILE A 89 8.15 6.39 -4.21
CA ILE A 89 7.19 6.81 -5.24
C ILE A 89 7.14 8.33 -5.23
N TYR A 90 7.76 8.95 -6.24
CA TYR A 90 7.69 10.40 -6.44
C TYR A 90 6.31 10.76 -6.99
N LEU A 91 5.63 11.72 -6.36
CA LEU A 91 4.33 12.18 -6.84
C LEU A 91 4.55 13.29 -7.87
N ARG A 92 3.71 13.31 -8.91
CA ARG A 92 3.71 14.36 -9.94
C ARG A 92 2.74 15.48 -9.54
N ASN A 93 2.89 16.66 -10.16
CA ASN A 93 2.01 17.82 -9.99
C ASN A 93 1.90 18.31 -8.53
N GLN A 94 3.04 18.40 -7.85
CA GLN A 94 3.11 18.96 -6.50
C GLN A 94 3.32 20.47 -6.59
N SER A 95 2.36 21.25 -6.11
CA SER A 95 2.62 22.64 -5.69
C SER A 95 3.31 22.55 -4.33
N ILE A 96 4.56 23.02 -4.25
CA ILE A 96 5.23 23.31 -2.97
C ILE A 96 4.71 24.66 -2.49
#